data_AF-A0A7C6S5J4-F1
#
_entry.id   AF-A0A7C6S5J4-F1
#
_cell.length_a   1.000
_cell.length_b   1.000
_cell.length_c   1.000
_cell.angle_alpha   90.00
_cell.angle_beta   90.00
_cell.angle_gamma   90.00
#
_symmetry.space_group_name_H-M   'P 1'
#
loop_
_entity.id
_entity.type
_entity.pdbx_description
1 polymer ?
#
loop_
_entity_poly.entity_id
_entity_poly.type
_entity_poly.pdbx_seq_one_letter_code
_entity_poly.pdbx_strand_id
1 'polypeptide(L)' 'MNKIKCSNCSNALDAQYLMSCHSCGSVLCDRCAAENGLFCMDCYSGLRYYN' A
#
# COMPACT_ATOMS: atom_id res chain seq x y z
N MET A 1 12.01 -14.05 6.65
CA MET A 1 11.14 -13.49 5.59
C MET A 1 10.29 -12.40 6.23
N ASN A 2 10.61 -11.12 6.00
CA ASN A 2 9.80 -10.00 6.48
C ASN A 2 8.49 -9.98 5.70
N LYS A 3 7.39 -10.43 6.32
CA LYS A 3 6.05 -10.28 5.74
C LYS A 3 5.61 -8.83 5.97
N ILE A 4 5.60 -8.03 4.91
CA ILE A 4 5.04 -6.67 4.97
C ILE A 4 3.53 -6.82 5.07
N LYS A 5 2.86 -6.01 5.90
CA LYS A 5 1.40 -6.09 6.04
C LYS A 5 0.77 -4.90 5.36
N CYS A 6 -0.36 -5.13 4.71
CA CYS A 6 -1.20 -4.05 4.20
C CYS A 6 -1.78 -3.25 5.39
N SER A 7 -1.63 -1.93 5.37
CA SER A 7 -2.19 -1.03 6.39
C SER A 7 -3.71 -1.12 6.49
N ASN A 8 -4.41 -1.40 5.37
CA ASN A 8 -5.88 -1.40 5.35
C ASN A 8 -6.50 -2.75 5.72
N CYS A 9 -6.03 -3.85 5.11
CA CYS A 9 -6.63 -5.18 5.32
C CYS A 9 -5.79 -6.11 6.21
N SER A 10 -4.63 -5.65 6.71
CA SER A 10 -3.69 -6.43 7.52
C SER A 10 -3.19 -7.75 6.91
N ASN A 11 -3.49 -8.01 5.63
CA ASN A 11 -2.98 -9.16 4.91
C ASN A 11 -1.47 -9.07 4.77
N ALA A 12 -0.81 -10.22 4.90
CA ALA A 12 0.60 -10.35 4.56
C ALA A 12 0.77 -10.20 3.05
N LEU A 13 1.59 -9.24 2.65
CA LEU A 13 1.99 -8.95 1.30
C LEU A 13 3.40 -9.48 1.07
N ASP A 14 3.60 -10.00 -0.14
CA ASP A 14 4.93 -10.27 -0.65
C ASP A 14 5.55 -8.95 -1.14
N ALA A 15 6.87 -8.81 -0.98
CA ALA A 15 7.56 -7.53 -1.17
C ALA A 15 7.37 -6.93 -2.59
N GLN A 16 7.04 -7.77 -3.58
CA GLN A 16 6.92 -7.40 -4.99
C GLN A 16 5.59 -6.73 -5.38
N TYR A 17 4.55 -6.81 -4.53
CA TYR A 17 3.19 -6.38 -4.89
C TYR A 17 2.61 -5.38 -3.89
N LEU A 18 3.44 -4.44 -3.46
CA LEU A 18 3.05 -3.42 -2.48
C LEU A 18 3.18 -2.02 -3.05
N MET A 19 2.14 -1.22 -2.82
CA MET A 19 2.14 0.20 -3.11
C MET A 19 2.39 0.94 -1.81
N SER A 20 3.34 1.86 -1.79
CA SER A 20 3.58 2.70 -0.63
C SER A 20 3.14 4.13 -0.92
N CYS A 21 2.56 4.75 0.11
CA CYS A 21 2.27 6.17 0.08
C CYS A 21 3.55 6.95 0.31
N HIS A 22 3.87 7.84 -0.61
CA HIS A 22 5.09 8.65 -0.51
C HIS A 22 5.08 9.59 0.72
N SER A 23 3.92 10.15 1.06
CA SER A 23 3.82 11.17 2.11
C SER A 23 3.89 10.63 3.53
N CYS A 24 3.41 9.42 3.78
CA CYS A 24 3.24 8.88 5.13
C CYS A 24 3.77 7.45 5.30
N GLY A 25 4.22 6.81 4.23
CA GLY A 25 4.80 5.46 4.29
C GLY A 25 3.78 4.33 4.46
N SER A 26 2.47 4.62 4.44
CA SER A 26 1.44 3.58 4.47
C SER A 26 1.62 2.61 3.31
N VAL A 27 1.63 1.32 3.62
CA VAL A 27 1.79 0.26 2.62
C VAL A 27 0.44 -0.37 2.35
N LEU A 28 -0.01 -0.32 1.11
CA LEU A 28 -1.27 -0.87 0.66
C LEU A 28 -1.04 -2.03 -0.30
N CYS A 29 -1.95 -2.98 -0.20
CA CYS A 29 -2.08 -4.07 -1.15
C CYS A 29 -2.59 -3.53 -2.49
N ASP A 30 -2.20 -4.13 -3.61
CA ASP A 30 -2.65 -3.70 -4.95
C ASP A 30 -4.19 -3.58 -5.04
N ARG A 31 -4.91 -4.57 -4.51
CA ARG A 31 -6.39 -4.54 -4.43
C ARG A 31 -6.91 -3.35 -3.62
N CYS A 32 -6.31 -3.11 -2.47
CA CYS A 32 -6.67 -2.02 -1.56
C CYS A 32 -6.40 -0.67 -2.21
N ALA A 33 -5.28 -0.54 -2.92
CA ALA A 33 -4.92 0.63 -3.67
C ALA A 33 -5.91 0.86 -4.82
N ALA A 34 -6.25 -0.18 -5.58
CA ALA A 34 -7.23 -0.12 -6.67
C ALA A 34 -8.63 0.30 -6.18
N GLU A 35 -9.10 -0.25 -5.05
CA GLU A 35 -10.38 0.15 -4.42
C GLU A 35 -10.39 1.63 -4.02
N ASN A 36 -9.24 2.17 -3.61
CA ASN A 36 -9.09 3.58 -3.27
C ASN A 36 -8.67 4.46 -4.46
N GLY A 37 -8.67 3.94 -5.69
CA GLY A 37 -8.29 4.71 -6.89
C GLY A 37 -6.81 5.11 -6.94
N LEU A 38 -5.92 4.25 -6.43
CA LEU A 38 -4.48 4.49 -6.28
C LEU A 38 -4.15 5.68 -5.37
N PHE A 39 -5.03 5.93 -4.39
CA PHE A 39 -4.93 7.05 -3.47
C PHE A 39 -4.80 6.56 -2.02
N CYS A 40 -3.93 7.21 -1.25
CA CYS A 40 -3.78 6.91 0.16
C CYS A 40 -4.79 7.72 0.97
N MET A 41 -5.73 7.05 1.64
CA MET A 41 -6.77 7.71 2.43
C MET A 41 -6.25 8.43 3.68
N ASP A 42 -5.19 7.93 4.33
CA ASP A 42 -4.61 8.59 5.51
C ASP A 42 -4.04 9.98 5.21
N CYS A 43 -3.52 10.18 4.00
CA CYS A 43 -2.56 11.25 3.70
C CYS A 43 -2.98 12.04 2.45
N TYR A 44 -4.12 11.67 1.88
CA TYR A 44 -4.68 12.14 0.63
C TYR A 44 -3.59 12.36 -0.44
N SER A 45 -2.73 11.36 -0.61
CA SER A 45 -1.57 11.41 -1.50
C SER A 45 -1.54 10.21 -2.44
N GLY A 46 -0.89 10.38 -3.60
CA GLY A 46 -0.77 9.32 -4.59
C GLY A 46 0.06 8.14 -4.08
N LEU A 47 -0.41 6.92 -4.36
CA LEU A 47 0.32 5.69 -4.11
C LEU A 47 1.31 5.43 -5.25
N ARG A 48 2.47 4.85 -4.91
CA ARG A 48 3.49 4.46 -5.89
C ARG A 48 3.88 3.01 -5.68
N TYR A 49 4.08 2.28 -6.78
CA TYR A 49 4.65 0.95 -6.73
C TYR A 49 6.09 1.04 -6.25
N TYR A 50 6.43 0.24 -5.24
CA TYR A 50 7.80 -0.10 -4.96
C TYR A 50 8.09 -1.43 -5.64
N ASN A 51 9.01 -1.42 -6.61
CA ASN A 51 9.57 -2.61 -7.24
C ASN A 51 10.88 -2.96 -6.55
#